data_AF-A0A9D3RKQ9-F1
#
_entry.id   AF-A0A9D3RKQ9-F1
#
_cell.length_a   1.000
_cell.length_b   1.000
_cell.length_c   1.000
_cell.angle_alpha   90.00
_cell.angle_beta   90.00
_cell.angle_gamma   90.00
#
_symmetry.space_group_name_H-M   'P 1'
#
loop_
_entity.id
_entity.type
_entity.pdbx_description
1 polymer ?
#
loop_
_entity_poly.entity_id
_entity_poly.type
_entity_poly.pdbx_seq_one_letter_code
_entity_poly.pdbx_strand_id
1 'polypeptide(L)'
;MCANGTCQKVGCDGVLGSSSREDHCGVCNGNGKSCKVIKGDFNHTRGAGYVEAVVIPKGARRIRVVEEKPAQSYLAIKDNSKRSINSDWKIENPGLFNIAGTTVHYVRRGLWEKLSAKGPTTSPLHLLVLLFNDQNYGIHYEYTLPAEPASEPQGGAIPKASEPLFMWTHSGWEDCHAVCGGGERKTIVTCTKIVNKTTSVVDNRKCRHLTKPEPQVRKCNEQPCQTRWMMTEWTSCSRTCGKGSQSRQVACTLQLPNGTLVKARDRDCAGPDPPASAAKARTA
;
A
#
# COMPACT_ATOMS: atom_id res chain seq x y z
N MET A 1 -24.32 34.10 -7.72
CA MET A 1 -25.51 34.33 -8.58
C MET A 1 -25.57 35.81 -8.87
N CYS A 2 -25.91 36.21 -10.10
CA CYS A 2 -26.12 37.61 -10.41
C CYS A 2 -27.54 38.03 -10.01
N ALA A 3 -27.66 39.08 -9.21
CA ALA A 3 -28.93 39.73 -8.92
C ALA A 3 -28.70 41.25 -8.92
N ASN A 4 -29.61 42.00 -9.55
CA ASN A 4 -29.52 43.47 -9.67
C ASN A 4 -28.14 43.95 -10.13
N GLY A 5 -27.56 43.32 -11.16
CA GLY A 5 -26.26 43.72 -11.73
C GLY A 5 -25.04 43.43 -10.85
N THR A 6 -25.21 42.84 -9.67
CA THR A 6 -24.10 42.47 -8.77
C THR A 6 -24.01 40.96 -8.59
N CYS A 7 -22.78 40.43 -8.57
CA CYS A 7 -22.54 39.03 -8.26
C CYS A 7 -22.61 38.84 -6.74
N GLN A 8 -23.70 38.24 -6.28
CA GLN A 8 -23.92 37.95 -4.87
C GLN A 8 -23.69 36.46 -4.58
N LYS A 9 -23.07 36.16 -3.44
CA LYS A 9 -22.91 34.78 -2.94
C LYS A 9 -24.19 34.35 -2.23
N VAL A 10 -24.57 33.09 -2.42
CA VAL A 10 -25.67 32.47 -1.67
C VAL A 10 -25.08 31.90 -0.39
N GLY A 11 -25.67 32.21 0.76
CA GLY A 11 -25.30 31.62 2.04
C GLY A 11 -25.64 30.13 2.09
N CYS A 12 -25.12 29.42 3.08
CA CYS A 12 -25.47 28.00 3.28
C CYS A 12 -26.94 27.77 3.68
N ASP A 13 -27.62 28.84 4.08
CA ASP A 13 -29.05 28.93 4.39
C ASP A 13 -29.92 29.09 3.12
N GLY A 14 -29.30 29.15 1.93
CA GLY A 14 -30.00 29.37 0.67
C GLY A 14 -30.36 30.83 0.39
N VAL A 15 -29.97 31.77 1.26
CA VAL A 15 -30.33 33.19 1.14
C VAL A 15 -29.26 33.95 0.34
N LEU A 16 -29.69 34.72 -0.66
CA LEU A 16 -28.80 35.53 -1.48
C LEU A 16 -28.26 36.72 -0.67
N GLY A 17 -26.93 36.93 -0.69
CA GLY A 17 -26.28 37.99 0.08
C GLY A 17 -26.02 37.63 1.54
N SER A 18 -26.47 36.45 2.01
CA SER A 18 -26.23 35.99 3.37
C SER A 18 -24.74 35.73 3.66
N SER A 19 -24.31 36.13 4.85
CA SER A 19 -22.98 35.86 5.38
C SER A 19 -22.85 34.44 5.95
N SER A 20 -23.95 33.68 6.06
CA SER A 20 -23.96 32.31 6.59
C SER A 20 -23.00 31.39 5.82
N ARG A 21 -22.18 30.62 6.55
CA ARG A 21 -21.21 29.67 5.98
C ARG A 21 -21.36 28.31 6.64
N GLU A 22 -21.11 27.26 5.88
CA GLU A 22 -20.94 25.93 6.46
C GLU A 22 -19.68 25.90 7.33
N ASP A 23 -19.76 25.23 8.46
CA ASP A 23 -18.59 24.83 9.23
C ASP A 23 -17.81 23.73 8.49
N HIS A 24 -16.70 23.27 9.08
CA HIS A 24 -15.90 22.21 8.46
C HIS A 24 -16.60 20.84 8.44
N CYS A 25 -17.76 20.69 9.08
CA CYS A 25 -18.60 19.49 9.08
C CYS A 25 -19.71 19.54 8.01
N GLY A 26 -19.86 20.68 7.31
CA GLY A 26 -20.94 20.89 6.37
C GLY A 26 -22.27 21.25 7.04
N VAL A 27 -22.24 21.81 8.26
CA VAL A 27 -23.42 22.33 8.96
C VAL A 27 -23.44 23.85 8.84
N CYS A 28 -24.56 24.41 8.34
CA CYS A 28 -24.72 25.85 8.16
C CYS A 28 -24.68 26.59 9.51
N ASN A 29 -23.78 27.57 9.64
CA ASN A 29 -23.48 28.26 10.90
C ASN A 29 -23.19 27.28 12.07
N GLY A 30 -22.67 26.10 11.76
CA GLY A 30 -22.33 25.09 12.74
C GLY A 30 -21.12 25.48 13.58
N ASN A 31 -20.93 24.75 14.69
CA ASN A 31 -19.86 24.99 15.65
C ASN A 31 -18.64 24.05 15.45
N GLY A 32 -18.63 23.24 14.39
CA GLY A 32 -17.53 22.31 14.07
C GLY A 32 -17.48 21.05 14.93
N LYS A 33 -18.44 20.83 15.85
CA LYS A 33 -18.40 19.67 16.78
C LYS A 33 -19.13 18.43 16.26
N SER A 34 -19.89 18.54 15.18
CA SER A 34 -20.68 17.44 14.61
C SER A 34 -19.88 16.47 13.74
N CYS A 35 -18.56 16.67 13.62
CA CYS A 35 -17.68 15.83 12.84
C CYS A 35 -16.28 15.75 13.44
N LYS A 36 -15.52 14.73 13.03
CA LYS A 36 -14.10 14.56 13.35
C LYS A 36 -13.27 14.83 12.11
N VAL A 37 -12.14 15.51 12.27
CA VAL A 37 -11.15 15.71 11.21
C VAL A 37 -10.18 14.52 11.20
N ILE A 38 -10.02 13.91 10.04
CA ILE A 38 -9.07 12.83 9.77
C ILE A 38 -7.96 13.39 8.87
N LYS A 39 -6.71 13.13 9.25
CA LYS A 39 -5.51 13.53 8.51
C LYS A 39 -4.54 12.36 8.45
N GLY A 40 -3.73 12.31 7.41
CA GLY A 40 -2.64 11.35 7.30
C GLY A 40 -1.72 11.67 6.13
N ASP A 41 -0.60 10.97 6.13
CA ASP A 41 0.48 11.16 5.16
C ASP A 41 0.77 9.83 4.48
N PHE A 42 1.02 9.88 3.17
CA PHE A 42 1.49 8.75 2.39
C PHE A 42 2.94 8.99 2.00
N ASN A 43 3.84 8.32 2.73
CA ASN A 43 5.27 8.40 2.54
C ASN A 43 5.77 7.04 2.04
N HIS A 44 5.60 6.81 0.74
CA HIS A 44 6.08 5.62 0.06
C HIS A 44 7.26 5.97 -0.83
N THR A 45 8.27 5.10 -0.87
CA THR A 45 9.55 5.41 -1.52
C THR A 45 9.98 4.41 -2.59
N ARG A 46 9.27 3.27 -2.74
CA ARG A 46 9.72 2.18 -3.64
C ARG A 46 8.58 1.42 -4.28
N GLY A 47 8.60 1.25 -5.60
CA GLY A 47 7.62 0.46 -6.33
C GLY A 47 7.12 1.15 -7.60
N ALA A 48 6.44 0.38 -8.45
CA ALA A 48 5.86 0.85 -9.70
C ALA A 48 4.38 0.44 -9.79
N GLY A 49 3.56 1.32 -10.36
CA GLY A 49 2.11 1.13 -10.52
C GLY A 49 1.29 1.85 -9.45
N TYR A 50 0.00 1.52 -9.40
CA TYR A 50 -0.96 2.13 -8.47
C TYR A 50 -0.82 1.54 -7.07
N VAL A 51 -0.54 2.40 -6.10
CA VAL A 51 -0.53 2.06 -4.67
C VAL A 51 -1.66 2.78 -3.96
N GLU A 52 -2.49 2.05 -3.21
CA GLU A 52 -3.58 2.64 -2.43
C GLU A 52 -3.03 3.34 -1.18
N ALA A 53 -3.27 4.65 -1.07
CA ALA A 53 -2.82 5.47 0.05
C ALA A 53 -3.81 5.41 1.22
N VAL A 54 -5.12 5.51 0.93
CA VAL A 54 -6.19 5.44 1.94
C VAL A 54 -7.54 5.19 1.27
N VAL A 55 -8.44 4.52 1.98
CA VAL A 55 -9.86 4.45 1.63
C VAL A 55 -10.61 5.53 2.42
N ILE A 56 -11.16 6.51 1.72
CA ILE A 56 -12.00 7.57 2.29
C ILE A 56 -13.43 7.03 2.35
N PRO A 57 -14.01 6.83 3.54
CA PRO A 57 -15.28 6.10 3.66
C PRO A 57 -16.47 6.95 3.21
N LYS A 58 -17.64 6.29 3.11
CA LYS A 58 -18.93 6.94 2.91
C LYS A 58 -19.20 7.99 4.00
N GLY A 59 -19.83 9.09 3.63
CA GLY A 59 -20.17 10.20 4.52
C GLY A 59 -19.05 11.23 4.68
N ALA A 60 -17.89 11.01 4.06
CA ALA A 60 -16.76 11.92 4.15
C ALA A 60 -17.04 13.26 3.47
N ARG A 61 -16.65 14.34 4.14
CA ARG A 61 -16.76 15.73 3.67
C ARG A 61 -15.41 16.43 3.67
N ARG A 62 -15.32 17.57 2.99
CA ARG A 62 -14.14 18.45 2.99
C ARG A 62 -12.84 17.70 2.66
N ILE A 63 -12.92 16.79 1.70
CA ILE A 63 -11.80 15.95 1.25
C ILE A 63 -10.79 16.85 0.54
N ARG A 64 -9.53 16.74 0.93
CA ARG A 64 -8.40 17.44 0.35
C ARG A 64 -7.19 16.51 0.34
N VAL A 65 -6.62 16.31 -0.83
CA VAL A 65 -5.38 15.57 -1.05
C VAL A 65 -4.43 16.48 -1.79
N VAL A 66 -3.23 16.67 -1.24
CA VAL A 66 -2.22 17.54 -1.81
C VAL A 66 -0.87 16.83 -1.81
N GLU A 67 -0.12 16.97 -2.89
CA GLU A 67 1.30 16.64 -2.88
C GLU A 67 2.06 17.73 -2.11
N GLU A 68 2.91 17.31 -1.17
CA GLU A 68 3.75 18.23 -0.40
C GLU A 68 4.92 18.77 -1.25
N LYS A 69 5.40 17.94 -2.19
CA LYS A 69 6.48 18.26 -3.11
C LYS A 69 6.10 17.81 -4.52
N PRO A 70 6.45 18.59 -5.57
CA PRO A 70 6.22 18.14 -6.94
C PRO A 70 6.95 16.82 -7.20
N ALA A 71 6.22 15.82 -7.70
CA ALA A 71 6.74 14.49 -7.92
C ALA A 71 6.34 13.96 -9.31
N GLN A 72 7.13 13.02 -9.84
CA GLN A 72 6.74 12.29 -11.05
C GLN A 72 5.77 11.17 -10.64
N SER A 73 4.56 11.56 -10.26
CA SER A 73 3.44 10.68 -9.88
C SER A 73 2.14 11.20 -10.49
N TYR A 74 1.10 10.38 -10.38
CA TYR A 74 -0.28 10.82 -10.55
C TYR A 74 -1.13 10.43 -9.35
N LEU A 75 -1.81 11.41 -8.75
CA LEU A 75 -2.93 11.16 -7.85
C LEU A 75 -4.07 10.53 -8.63
N ALA A 76 -4.56 9.40 -8.16
CA ALA A 76 -5.67 8.69 -8.74
C ALA A 76 -6.75 8.42 -7.69
N ILE A 77 -8.01 8.41 -8.10
CA ILE A 77 -9.11 8.11 -7.19
C ILE A 77 -10.18 7.31 -7.92
N LYS A 78 -10.73 6.30 -7.27
CA LYS A 78 -11.83 5.49 -7.82
C LYS A 78 -12.89 5.17 -6.78
N ASP A 79 -14.10 4.85 -7.23
CA ASP A 79 -15.16 4.34 -6.38
C ASP A 79 -15.47 2.86 -6.70
N ASN A 80 -16.37 2.28 -5.93
CA ASN A 80 -16.80 0.88 -6.13
C ASN A 80 -17.63 0.66 -7.40
N SER A 81 -18.02 1.72 -8.12
CA SER A 81 -18.88 1.69 -9.30
C SER A 81 -18.12 1.79 -10.63
N LYS A 82 -16.80 1.55 -10.60
CA LYS A 82 -15.85 1.66 -11.73
C LYS A 82 -15.63 3.09 -12.25
N ARG A 83 -16.12 4.13 -11.57
CA ARG A 83 -15.76 5.50 -11.91
C ARG A 83 -14.38 5.80 -11.33
N SER A 84 -13.57 6.51 -12.09
CA SER A 84 -12.20 6.81 -11.69
C SER A 84 -11.67 8.11 -12.29
N ILE A 85 -10.62 8.63 -11.68
CA ILE A 85 -9.76 9.70 -12.17
C ILE A 85 -8.33 9.18 -12.05
N ASN A 86 -7.56 9.35 -13.12
CA ASN A 86 -6.20 8.89 -13.33
C ASN A 86 -5.97 7.41 -13.02
N SER A 87 -6.98 6.55 -13.10
CA SER A 87 -6.88 5.11 -12.87
C SER A 87 -6.91 4.34 -14.19
N ASP A 88 -6.67 3.04 -14.14
CA ASP A 88 -6.82 2.13 -15.28
C ASP A 88 -5.89 2.49 -16.45
N TRP A 89 -4.69 2.97 -16.10
CA TRP A 89 -3.63 3.38 -17.04
C TRP A 89 -4.01 4.54 -17.96
N LYS A 90 -5.05 5.28 -17.59
CA LYS A 90 -5.50 6.49 -18.26
C LYS A 90 -5.25 7.68 -17.35
N ILE A 91 -4.74 8.76 -17.95
CA ILE A 91 -4.54 10.05 -17.27
C ILE A 91 -5.55 11.04 -17.81
N GLU A 92 -6.35 11.59 -16.93
CA GLU A 92 -7.36 12.60 -17.22
C GLU A 92 -6.75 14.01 -17.22
N ASN A 93 -7.38 14.90 -17.99
CA ASN A 93 -7.10 16.33 -17.89
C ASN A 93 -7.68 16.89 -16.57
N PRO A 94 -7.08 17.95 -16.00
CA PRO A 94 -7.64 18.66 -14.84
C PRO A 94 -9.08 19.10 -15.08
N GLY A 95 -9.93 18.98 -14.05
CA GLY A 95 -11.36 19.23 -14.20
C GLY A 95 -12.21 18.81 -13.01
N LEU A 96 -13.52 18.81 -13.24
CA LEU A 96 -14.55 18.41 -12.27
C LEU A 96 -15.14 17.06 -12.66
N PHE A 97 -15.18 16.13 -11.71
CA PHE A 97 -15.61 14.75 -11.93
C PHE A 97 -16.65 14.34 -10.90
N ASN A 98 -17.73 13.70 -11.33
CA ASN A 98 -18.78 13.20 -10.44
C ASN A 98 -18.51 11.73 -10.09
N ILE A 99 -18.11 11.50 -8.84
CA ILE A 99 -17.68 10.19 -8.32
C ILE A 99 -18.10 10.04 -6.86
N ALA A 100 -18.52 8.84 -6.45
CA ALA A 100 -19.03 8.57 -5.09
C ALA A 100 -20.04 9.61 -4.55
N GLY A 101 -20.94 10.10 -5.42
CA GLY A 101 -22.00 11.06 -5.04
C GLY A 101 -21.52 12.48 -4.73
N THR A 102 -20.26 12.82 -4.99
CA THR A 102 -19.72 14.18 -4.86
C THR A 102 -19.00 14.61 -6.14
N THR A 103 -18.76 15.91 -6.27
CA THR A 103 -17.87 16.46 -7.30
C THR A 103 -16.45 16.53 -6.75
N VAL A 104 -15.54 15.80 -7.38
CA VAL A 104 -14.09 15.87 -7.16
C VAL A 104 -13.50 16.87 -8.15
N HIS A 105 -12.76 17.83 -7.63
CA HIS A 105 -11.98 18.79 -8.39
C HIS A 105 -10.51 18.35 -8.40
N TYR A 106 -10.05 17.95 -9.58
CA TYR A 106 -8.68 17.54 -9.85
C TYR A 106 -7.93 18.68 -10.53
N VAL A 107 -6.81 19.08 -9.94
CA VAL A 107 -5.97 20.17 -10.41
C VAL A 107 -4.55 19.64 -10.58
N ARG A 108 -3.93 19.98 -11.72
CA ARG A 108 -2.51 19.73 -11.99
C ARG A 108 -1.84 20.99 -12.52
N ARG A 109 -0.67 21.33 -11.98
CA ARG A 109 0.16 22.46 -12.40
C ARG A 109 1.62 22.01 -12.47
N GLY A 110 2.09 21.68 -13.68
CA GLY A 110 3.40 21.04 -13.85
C GLY A 110 3.40 19.65 -13.19
N LEU A 111 4.32 19.43 -12.25
CA LEU A 111 4.45 18.19 -11.47
C LEU A 111 3.67 18.21 -10.14
N TRP A 112 2.89 19.26 -9.86
CA TRP A 112 2.13 19.36 -8.63
C TRP A 112 0.66 19.04 -8.84
N GLU A 113 0.09 18.19 -7.98
CA GLU A 113 -1.30 17.77 -8.05
C GLU A 113 -2.11 18.03 -6.76
N LYS A 114 -3.41 18.20 -6.95
CA LYS A 114 -4.39 18.31 -5.88
C LYS A 114 -5.73 17.70 -6.27
N LEU A 115 -6.30 16.94 -5.34
CA LEU A 115 -7.70 16.52 -5.38
C LEU A 115 -8.46 17.19 -4.24
N SER A 116 -9.68 17.64 -4.52
CA SER A 116 -10.57 18.14 -3.47
C SER A 116 -12.03 17.82 -3.75
N ALA A 117 -12.80 17.51 -2.72
CA ALA A 117 -14.23 17.27 -2.85
C ALA A 117 -14.98 17.79 -1.61
N LYS A 118 -16.16 18.37 -1.84
CA LYS A 118 -17.00 18.86 -0.75
C LYS A 118 -17.62 17.73 0.06
N GLY A 119 -18.00 16.63 -0.60
CA GLY A 119 -18.82 15.57 -0.01
C GLY A 119 -20.26 16.03 0.25
N PRO A 120 -21.06 15.26 0.99
CA PRO A 120 -20.70 13.96 1.58
C PRO A 120 -20.56 12.88 0.50
N THR A 121 -19.61 11.96 0.66
CA THR A 121 -19.50 10.79 -0.21
C THR A 121 -20.67 9.83 0.05
N THR A 122 -21.23 9.25 -1.01
CA THR A 122 -22.30 8.24 -0.91
C THR A 122 -21.76 6.81 -0.92
N SER A 123 -20.52 6.62 -1.35
CA SER A 123 -19.75 5.37 -1.34
C SER A 123 -18.28 5.63 -0.97
N PRO A 124 -17.48 4.59 -0.63
CA PRO A 124 -16.06 4.76 -0.41
C PRO A 124 -15.30 5.24 -1.65
N LEU A 125 -14.30 6.09 -1.44
CA LEU A 125 -13.34 6.52 -2.45
C LEU A 125 -11.96 5.93 -2.12
N HIS A 126 -11.38 5.22 -3.07
CA HIS A 126 -10.05 4.64 -2.99
C HIS A 126 -9.05 5.64 -3.54
N LEU A 127 -8.23 6.26 -2.68
CA LEU A 127 -7.16 7.16 -3.08
C LEU A 127 -5.92 6.34 -3.42
N LEU A 128 -5.40 6.50 -4.64
CA LEU A 128 -4.26 5.80 -5.18
C LEU A 128 -3.20 6.79 -5.66
N VAL A 129 -1.97 6.29 -5.78
CA VAL A 129 -0.84 7.03 -6.33
C VAL A 129 -0.20 6.16 -7.40
N LEU A 130 -0.11 6.66 -8.63
CA LEU A 130 0.63 6.01 -9.70
C LEU A 130 2.11 6.36 -9.55
N LEU A 131 2.91 5.36 -9.21
CA LEU A 131 4.36 5.49 -9.04
C LEU A 131 5.08 5.02 -10.31
N PHE A 132 6.07 5.81 -10.77
CA PHE A 132 6.91 5.42 -11.90
C PHE A 132 8.31 4.95 -11.48
N ASN A 133 8.90 5.54 -10.43
CA ASN A 133 10.29 5.30 -10.00
C ASN A 133 10.43 5.38 -8.47
N ASP A 134 11.60 5.07 -7.94
CA ASP A 134 11.89 5.29 -6.52
C ASP A 134 12.13 6.79 -6.24
N GLN A 135 11.13 7.47 -5.66
CA GLN A 135 11.20 8.88 -5.23
C GLN A 135 10.43 9.10 -3.92
N ASN A 136 10.59 10.27 -3.29
CA ASN A 136 9.80 10.64 -2.12
C ASN A 136 8.50 11.30 -2.57
N TYR A 137 7.40 10.56 -2.47
CA TYR A 137 6.10 10.95 -3.00
C TYR A 137 5.22 11.76 -2.04
N GLY A 138 5.69 12.11 -0.83
CA GLY A 138 4.92 12.74 0.26
C GLY A 138 3.59 13.39 -0.11
N ILE A 139 2.49 12.69 0.18
CA ILE A 139 1.12 13.19 -0.01
C ILE A 139 0.48 13.39 1.35
N HIS A 140 -0.12 14.55 1.55
CA HIS A 140 -0.96 14.83 2.70
C HIS A 140 -2.44 14.76 2.32
N TYR A 141 -3.23 14.02 3.08
CA TYR A 141 -4.68 13.99 2.93
C TYR A 141 -5.41 14.40 4.21
N GLU A 142 -6.54 15.07 4.02
CA GLU A 142 -7.44 15.51 5.09
C GLU A 142 -8.89 15.36 4.64
N TYR A 143 -9.76 14.88 5.51
CA TYR A 143 -11.21 14.87 5.33
C TYR A 143 -11.93 14.89 6.68
N THR A 144 -13.25 15.05 6.65
CA THR A 144 -14.09 15.07 7.85
C THR A 144 -15.13 13.96 7.80
N LEU A 145 -15.42 13.35 8.95
CA LEU A 145 -16.46 12.34 9.09
C LEU A 145 -17.47 12.77 10.16
N PRO A 146 -18.77 12.54 9.96
CA PRO A 146 -19.78 12.78 10.99
C PRO A 146 -19.35 12.13 12.31
N ALA A 147 -19.46 12.88 13.40
CA ALA A 147 -19.31 12.33 14.73
C ALA A 147 -20.52 11.42 14.95
N GLU A 148 -20.30 10.20 15.40
CA GLU A 148 -21.41 9.39 15.88
C GLU A 148 -22.17 10.16 16.95
N PRO A 149 -23.51 10.11 16.97
CA PRO A 149 -24.29 10.81 17.98
C PRO A 149 -23.74 10.44 19.36
N ALA A 150 -23.28 11.43 20.10
CA ALA A 150 -22.93 11.25 21.49
C ALA A 150 -24.19 10.73 22.18
N SER A 151 -24.17 9.46 22.59
CA SER A 151 -25.15 8.96 23.54
C SER A 151 -25.09 9.88 24.76
N GLU A 152 -26.18 10.60 25.00
CA GLU A 152 -26.33 11.38 26.23
C GLU A 152 -26.12 10.47 27.45
N PRO A 153 -25.52 10.97 28.52
CA PRO A 153 -25.06 10.17 29.63
C PRO A 153 -26.24 9.70 30.49
N GLN A 154 -26.76 8.51 30.21
CA GLN A 154 -27.51 7.77 31.22
C GLN A 154 -26.51 7.17 32.19
N GLY A 155 -26.38 7.85 33.34
CA GLY A 155 -25.97 7.30 34.64
C GLY A 155 -24.76 6.36 34.65
N GLY A 156 -23.62 6.88 35.12
CA GLY A 156 -22.67 6.10 35.91
C GLY A 156 -22.19 4.78 35.31
N ALA A 157 -21.35 4.85 34.28
CA ALA A 157 -20.40 3.77 34.02
C ALA A 157 -19.10 4.35 33.44
N ILE A 158 -18.01 3.99 34.10
CA ILE A 158 -16.59 4.12 33.72
C ILE A 158 -16.43 4.12 32.18
N PRO A 159 -15.60 5.00 31.59
CA PRO A 159 -15.48 5.12 30.14
C PRO A 159 -15.16 3.75 29.52
N LYS A 160 -16.16 3.12 28.89
CA LYS A 160 -15.95 1.90 28.11
C LYS A 160 -15.00 2.26 26.98
N ALA A 161 -13.82 1.65 27.02
CA ALA A 161 -12.85 1.70 25.95
C ALA A 161 -13.57 1.52 24.61
N SER A 162 -13.36 2.46 23.67
CA SER A 162 -13.91 2.40 22.32
C SER A 162 -13.83 0.97 21.80
N GLU A 163 -14.96 0.40 21.40
CA GLU A 163 -14.96 -0.98 20.93
C GLU A 163 -13.93 -1.13 19.79
N PRO A 164 -13.11 -2.18 19.85
CA PRO A 164 -12.04 -2.34 18.90
C PRO A 164 -12.59 -2.62 17.51
N LEU A 165 -12.22 -1.79 16.54
CA LEU A 165 -12.57 -2.02 15.15
C LEU A 165 -11.69 -3.14 14.58
N PHE A 166 -12.32 -4.15 13.98
CA PHE A 166 -11.62 -5.24 13.29
C PHE A 166 -11.80 -5.09 11.79
N MET A 167 -10.74 -5.30 11.01
CA MET A 167 -10.81 -5.36 9.56
C MET A 167 -9.77 -6.29 8.96
N TRP A 168 -10.03 -6.76 7.74
CA TRP A 168 -9.03 -7.49 6.95
C TRP A 168 -8.07 -6.50 6.30
N THR A 169 -6.77 -6.75 6.42
CA THR A 169 -5.72 -5.95 5.78
C THR A 169 -4.70 -6.84 5.08
N HIS A 170 -4.14 -6.33 3.98
CA HIS A 170 -2.97 -6.92 3.34
C HIS A 170 -1.73 -6.56 4.17
N SER A 171 -1.19 -7.51 4.92
CA SER A 171 -0.08 -7.28 5.86
C SER A 171 1.30 -7.53 5.27
N GLY A 172 1.38 -8.12 4.07
CA GLY A 172 2.65 -8.38 3.39
C GLY A 172 2.46 -9.24 2.14
N TRP A 173 3.57 -9.70 1.58
CA TRP A 173 3.61 -10.69 0.50
C TRP A 173 4.10 -12.03 1.04
N GLU A 174 3.50 -13.10 0.57
CA GLU A 174 4.03 -14.45 0.72
C GLU A 174 5.35 -14.59 -0.07
N ASP A 175 6.11 -15.62 0.28
CA ASP A 175 7.28 -16.00 -0.48
C ASP A 175 6.89 -16.35 -1.92
N CYS A 176 7.80 -16.05 -2.85
CA CYS A 176 7.59 -16.43 -4.25
C CYS A 176 7.58 -17.96 -4.36
N HIS A 177 6.58 -18.51 -5.04
CA HIS A 177 6.52 -19.96 -5.26
C HIS A 177 7.71 -20.52 -6.06
N ALA A 178 8.39 -19.65 -6.82
CA ALA A 178 9.57 -20.01 -7.58
C ALA A 178 10.78 -19.19 -7.12
N VAL A 179 11.97 -19.77 -7.03
CA VAL A 179 13.23 -19.06 -6.75
C VAL A 179 13.89 -18.48 -8.01
N CYS A 180 13.51 -18.99 -9.19
CA CYS A 180 13.94 -18.57 -10.52
C CYS A 180 12.94 -19.07 -11.57
N GLY A 181 13.02 -18.58 -12.81
CA GLY A 181 12.22 -19.04 -13.94
C GLY A 181 10.81 -18.46 -14.02
N GLY A 182 10.49 -17.48 -13.17
CA GLY A 182 9.17 -16.86 -13.08
C GLY A 182 8.23 -17.64 -12.16
N GLY A 183 7.76 -16.95 -11.13
CA GLY A 183 6.74 -17.45 -10.21
C GLY A 183 5.73 -16.38 -9.86
N GLU A 184 4.78 -16.74 -9.02
CA GLU A 184 3.78 -15.83 -8.47
C GLU A 184 3.88 -15.81 -6.95
N ARG A 185 3.57 -14.66 -6.37
CA ARG A 185 3.38 -14.47 -4.94
C ARG A 185 2.04 -13.80 -4.68
N LYS A 186 1.47 -14.08 -3.52
CA LYS A 186 0.18 -13.53 -3.09
C LYS A 186 0.35 -12.62 -1.87
N THR A 187 -0.57 -11.69 -1.68
CA THR A 187 -0.58 -10.89 -0.43
C THR A 187 -1.15 -11.70 0.73
N ILE A 188 -0.57 -11.54 1.91
CA ILE A 188 -1.05 -12.13 3.14
C ILE A 188 -2.20 -11.27 3.67
N VAL A 189 -3.38 -11.87 3.82
CA VAL A 189 -4.58 -11.19 4.36
C VAL A 189 -4.78 -11.59 5.81
N THR A 190 -4.59 -10.63 6.73
CA THR A 190 -4.70 -10.83 8.18
C THR A 190 -5.76 -9.93 8.80
N CYS A 191 -6.37 -10.40 9.89
CA CYS A 191 -7.27 -9.56 10.68
C CYS A 191 -6.45 -8.57 11.52
N THR A 192 -6.77 -7.29 11.45
CA THR A 192 -6.17 -6.24 12.26
C THR A 192 -7.21 -5.59 13.15
N LYS A 193 -6.78 -5.30 14.39
CA LYS A 193 -7.53 -4.57 15.41
C LYS A 193 -7.01 -3.15 15.46
N ILE A 194 -7.92 -2.19 15.36
CA ILE A 194 -7.65 -0.76 15.46
C ILE A 194 -8.22 -0.26 16.78
N VAL A 195 -7.35 0.24 17.66
CA VAL A 195 -7.72 0.90 18.92
C VAL A 195 -6.99 2.22 18.98
N ASN A 196 -7.70 3.33 19.16
CA ASN A 196 -7.09 4.67 19.30
C ASN A 196 -6.06 4.98 18.19
N LYS A 197 -6.37 4.61 16.92
CA LYS A 197 -5.49 4.76 15.74
C LYS A 197 -4.23 3.86 15.73
N THR A 198 -4.08 2.97 16.69
CA THR A 198 -3.04 1.94 16.69
C THR A 198 -3.58 0.66 16.07
N THR A 199 -2.93 0.20 15.02
CA THR A 199 -3.26 -1.05 14.32
C THR A 199 -2.39 -2.18 14.85
N SER A 200 -2.99 -3.31 15.19
CA SER A 200 -2.30 -4.52 15.62
C SER A 200 -2.88 -5.74 14.93
N VAL A 201 -2.02 -6.68 14.50
CA VAL A 201 -2.48 -7.94 13.90
C VAL A 201 -3.04 -8.83 15.01
N VAL A 202 -4.21 -9.42 14.76
CA VAL A 202 -4.91 -10.31 15.70
C VAL A 202 -5.34 -11.59 15.01
N ASP A 203 -5.88 -12.53 15.78
CA ASP A 203 -6.41 -13.78 15.24
C ASP A 203 -7.49 -13.54 14.17
N ASN A 204 -7.34 -14.21 13.03
CA ASN A 204 -8.27 -14.18 11.90
C ASN A 204 -9.73 -14.47 12.27
N ARG A 205 -9.99 -15.23 13.34
CA ARG A 205 -11.34 -15.49 13.86
C ARG A 205 -12.10 -14.23 14.25
N LYS A 206 -11.38 -13.15 14.63
CA LYS A 206 -11.99 -11.86 14.99
C LYS A 206 -12.63 -11.15 13.80
N CYS A 207 -12.19 -11.48 12.58
CA CYS A 207 -12.75 -10.95 11.34
C CYS A 207 -13.61 -11.98 10.57
N ARG A 208 -13.94 -13.14 11.16
CA ARG A 208 -14.67 -14.24 10.47
C ARG A 208 -16.02 -13.82 9.87
N HIS A 209 -16.65 -12.81 10.47
CA HIS A 209 -17.95 -12.28 10.08
C HIS A 209 -17.84 -11.15 9.04
N LEU A 210 -16.62 -10.75 8.69
CA LEU A 210 -16.33 -9.71 7.70
C LEU A 210 -15.86 -10.37 6.40
N THR A 211 -16.24 -9.80 5.26
CA THR A 211 -15.83 -10.28 3.94
C THR A 211 -14.31 -10.24 3.80
N LYS A 212 -13.68 -11.41 3.67
CA LYS A 212 -12.23 -11.51 3.47
C LYS A 212 -11.89 -11.12 2.02
N PRO A 213 -11.01 -10.12 1.80
CA PRO A 213 -10.62 -9.73 0.45
C PRO A 213 -9.78 -10.83 -0.21
N GLU A 214 -9.85 -10.88 -1.53
CA GLU A 214 -9.02 -11.78 -2.32
C GLU A 214 -7.54 -11.36 -2.26
N PRO A 215 -6.61 -12.31 -2.11
CA PRO A 215 -5.18 -12.01 -2.21
C PRO A 215 -4.81 -11.44 -3.57
N GLN A 216 -4.13 -10.29 -3.57
CA GLN A 216 -3.49 -9.75 -4.77
C GLN A 216 -2.34 -10.66 -5.22
N VAL A 217 -2.19 -10.87 -6.52
CA VAL A 217 -1.15 -11.72 -7.15
C VAL A 217 -0.13 -10.84 -7.88
N ARG A 218 1.17 -11.14 -7.74
CA ARG A 218 2.23 -10.52 -8.53
C ARG A 218 3.25 -11.54 -8.99
N LYS A 219 3.80 -11.32 -10.19
CA LYS A 219 4.96 -12.06 -10.70
C LYS A 219 6.22 -11.72 -9.89
N CYS A 220 7.09 -12.72 -9.74
CA CYS A 220 8.36 -12.62 -9.02
C CYS A 220 9.38 -13.60 -9.61
N ASN A 221 10.66 -13.37 -9.31
CA ASN A 221 11.76 -14.26 -9.67
C ASN A 221 11.83 -14.64 -11.16
N GLU A 222 11.64 -13.66 -12.05
CA GLU A 222 11.61 -13.82 -13.50
C GLU A 222 12.99 -14.07 -14.13
N GLN A 223 14.08 -13.95 -13.36
CA GLN A 223 15.41 -14.33 -13.82
C GLN A 223 15.47 -15.81 -14.23
N PRO A 224 16.20 -16.16 -15.30
CA PRO A 224 16.36 -17.56 -15.69
C PRO A 224 17.07 -18.34 -14.59
N CYS A 225 16.72 -19.62 -14.47
CA CYS A 225 17.40 -20.52 -13.56
C CYS A 225 18.83 -20.77 -14.03
N GLN A 226 19.79 -20.60 -13.12
CA GLN A 226 21.21 -20.69 -13.42
C GLN A 226 21.84 -21.97 -12.87
N THR A 227 22.90 -22.39 -13.54
CA THR A 227 23.80 -23.45 -13.09
C THR A 227 24.88 -22.88 -12.17
N ARG A 228 25.30 -23.66 -11.18
CA ARG A 228 26.42 -23.30 -10.29
C ARG A 228 27.21 -24.53 -9.85
N TRP A 229 28.51 -24.32 -9.66
CA TRP A 229 29.39 -25.29 -9.02
C TRP A 229 29.04 -25.41 -7.53
N MET A 230 28.68 -26.61 -7.10
CA MET A 230 28.46 -26.94 -5.69
C MET A 230 29.59 -27.83 -5.20
N MET A 231 30.05 -27.56 -3.98
CA MET A 231 31.14 -28.28 -3.34
C MET A 231 30.67 -28.73 -1.96
N THR A 232 30.99 -29.97 -1.61
CA THR A 232 30.86 -30.44 -0.23
C THR A 232 32.01 -29.91 0.63
N GLU A 233 31.85 -30.05 1.94
CA GLU A 233 32.95 -29.82 2.88
C GLU A 233 34.14 -30.75 2.56
N TRP A 234 35.34 -30.28 2.89
CA TRP A 234 36.53 -31.11 2.79
C TRP A 234 36.44 -32.31 3.74
N THR A 235 36.84 -33.48 3.25
CA THR A 235 37.06 -34.64 4.09
C THR A 235 38.17 -34.36 5.10
N SER A 236 38.13 -35.11 6.21
CA SER A 236 39.24 -35.13 7.17
C SER A 236 40.55 -35.41 6.46
N CYS A 237 41.61 -34.71 6.88
CA CYS A 237 42.92 -34.89 6.26
C CYS A 237 43.36 -36.35 6.41
N SER A 238 43.94 -36.92 5.36
CA SER A 238 44.45 -38.30 5.35
C SER A 238 45.52 -38.57 6.41
N ARG A 239 46.11 -37.51 6.99
CA ARG A 239 47.05 -37.57 8.11
C ARG A 239 46.74 -36.50 9.14
N THR A 240 47.01 -36.80 10.40
CA THR A 240 46.89 -35.87 11.53
C THR A 240 48.10 -34.94 11.67
N CYS A 241 49.27 -35.33 11.16
CA CYS A 241 50.50 -34.53 11.15
C CYS A 241 51.28 -34.65 9.82
N GLY A 242 52.04 -33.60 9.44
CA GLY A 242 52.87 -33.59 8.24
C GLY A 242 52.11 -33.28 6.94
N LYS A 243 52.60 -33.80 5.81
CA LYS A 243 51.97 -33.64 4.49
C LYS A 243 50.83 -34.65 4.32
N GLY A 244 49.61 -34.17 4.18
CA GLY A 244 48.42 -34.96 3.91
C GLY A 244 47.59 -34.38 2.76
N SER A 245 46.48 -35.04 2.47
CA SER A 245 45.52 -34.65 1.43
C SER A 245 44.11 -34.64 2.00
N GLN A 246 43.26 -33.76 1.46
CA GLN A 246 41.83 -33.75 1.70
C GLN A 246 41.13 -33.76 0.34
N SER A 247 39.96 -34.38 0.29
CA SER A 247 39.11 -34.49 -0.90
C SER A 247 37.74 -33.89 -0.62
N ARG A 248 37.04 -33.49 -1.67
CA ARG A 248 35.64 -33.08 -1.60
C ARG A 248 34.93 -33.44 -2.89
N GLN A 249 33.62 -33.64 -2.82
CA GLN A 249 32.80 -33.79 -4.01
C GLN A 249 32.48 -32.41 -4.60
N VAL A 250 32.64 -32.30 -5.91
CA VAL A 250 32.31 -31.13 -6.71
C VAL A 250 31.35 -31.56 -7.82
N ALA A 251 30.29 -30.79 -8.04
CA ALA A 251 29.34 -31.07 -9.10
C ALA A 251 28.70 -29.78 -9.63
N CYS A 252 28.51 -29.71 -10.93
CA CYS A 252 27.67 -28.68 -11.53
C CYS A 252 26.19 -28.99 -11.22
N THR A 253 25.45 -28.00 -10.72
CA THR A 253 24.04 -28.16 -10.37
C THR A 253 23.19 -27.07 -10.99
N LEU A 254 21.99 -27.41 -11.45
CA LEU A 254 20.95 -26.48 -11.88
C LEU A 254 19.96 -26.29 -10.73
N GLN A 255 19.64 -25.03 -10.40
CA GLN A 255 18.57 -24.73 -9.47
C GLN A 255 17.22 -24.70 -10.22
N LEU A 256 16.31 -25.59 -9.83
CA LEU A 256 14.95 -25.60 -10.37
C LEU A 256 14.09 -24.49 -9.74
N PRO A 257 12.97 -24.10 -10.38
CA PRO A 257 12.06 -23.09 -9.84
C PRO A 257 11.61 -23.37 -8.41
N ASN A 258 11.40 -24.63 -8.03
CA ASN A 258 11.00 -25.01 -6.67
C ASN A 258 12.13 -24.99 -5.63
N GLY A 259 13.33 -24.52 -6.00
CA GLY A 259 14.51 -24.47 -5.14
C GLY A 259 15.35 -25.74 -5.11
N THR A 260 14.91 -26.83 -5.75
CA THR A 260 15.65 -28.10 -5.77
C THR A 260 16.90 -27.98 -6.64
N LEU A 261 18.01 -28.56 -6.19
CA LEU A 261 19.25 -28.64 -6.96
C LEU A 261 19.31 -30.00 -7.64
N VAL A 262 19.49 -30.00 -8.96
CA VAL A 262 19.69 -31.22 -9.76
C VAL A 262 21.04 -31.21 -10.42
N LYS A 263 21.65 -32.39 -10.62
CA LYS A 263 22.95 -32.50 -11.29
C LYS A 263 22.82 -32.06 -12.75
N ALA A 264 23.61 -31.08 -13.14
CA ALA A 264 23.73 -30.60 -14.51
C ALA A 264 25.02 -31.16 -15.16
N ARG A 265 25.26 -30.87 -16.43
CA ARG A 265 26.54 -31.24 -17.08
C ARG A 265 27.58 -30.20 -16.73
N ASP A 266 28.81 -30.62 -16.52
CA ASP A 266 29.91 -29.74 -16.12
C ASP A 266 30.13 -28.56 -17.09
N ARG A 267 29.91 -28.80 -18.39
CA ARG A 267 29.97 -27.76 -19.44
C ARG A 267 28.94 -26.63 -19.30
N ASP A 268 27.85 -26.88 -18.57
CA ASP A 268 26.76 -25.93 -18.39
C ASP A 268 27.09 -24.94 -17.26
N CYS A 269 28.09 -25.22 -16.41
CA CYS A 269 28.56 -24.29 -15.38
C CYS A 269 29.64 -23.33 -15.94
N ALA A 270 29.54 -22.06 -15.54
CA ALA A 270 30.54 -21.06 -15.93
C ALA A 270 31.83 -21.21 -15.12
N GLY A 271 32.97 -21.06 -15.80
CA GLY A 271 34.31 -21.09 -15.19
C GLY A 271 34.89 -22.50 -14.99
N PRO A 272 36.16 -22.59 -14.56
CA PRO A 272 36.84 -23.87 -14.35
C PRO A 272 36.24 -24.65 -13.17
N ASP A 273 36.29 -25.98 -13.25
CA ASP A 273 35.87 -26.87 -12.16
C ASP A 273 36.72 -26.63 -10.89
N PRO A 274 36.08 -26.35 -9.74
CA PRO A 274 36.80 -26.25 -8.47
C PRO A 274 37.61 -27.50 -8.13
N PRO A 275 38.74 -27.36 -7.40
CA PRO A 275 39.58 -28.51 -7.07
C PRO A 275 38.84 -29.48 -6.16
N ALA A 276 38.76 -30.75 -6.58
CA ALA A 276 38.22 -31.85 -5.79
C ALA A 276 39.23 -32.45 -4.80
N SER A 277 40.52 -32.10 -4.93
CA SER A 277 41.58 -32.52 -4.00
C SER A 277 42.54 -31.36 -3.71
N ALA A 278 43.05 -31.30 -2.48
CA ALA A 278 44.05 -30.32 -2.08
C ALA A 278 45.08 -30.93 -1.14
N ALA A 279 46.35 -30.60 -1.35
CA ALA A 279 47.42 -30.91 -0.41
C ALA A 279 47.34 -29.96 0.79
N LYS A 280 47.47 -30.52 2.00
CA LYS A 280 47.48 -29.76 3.25
C LYS A 280 48.72 -30.13 4.05
N ALA A 281 49.47 -29.13 4.49
CA ALA A 281 50.58 -29.31 5.42
C ALA A 281 50.18 -28.70 6.76
N ARG A 282 50.14 -29.52 7.81
CA ARG A 282 50.07 -29.03 9.19
C ARG A 282 51.44 -29.25 9.81
N THR A 283 52.09 -28.16 10.23
CA THR A 283 53.20 -28.22 11.16
C THR A 283 52.69 -28.78 12.49
N ALA A 284 53.46 -29.72 13.04
CA ALA A 284 53.20 -30.33 14.33
C ALA A 284 53.32 -29.29 15.45
#